data_AF-A0A484NAC1-F1
#
_entry.id   AF-A0A484NAC1-F1
#
_cell.length_a   1.000
_cell.length_b   1.000
_cell.length_c   1.000
_cell.angle_alpha   90.00
_cell.angle_beta   90.00
_cell.angle_gamma   90.00
#
_symmetry.space_group_name_H-M   'P 1'
#
loop_
_entity.id
_entity.type
_entity.pdbx_description
1 polymer ?
#
loop_
_entity_poly.entity_id
_entity_poly.type
_entity_poly.pdbx_seq_one_letter_code
_entity_poly.pdbx_strand_id
1 'polypeptide(L)'
;MIRHAPRASLCSRSVSSSNIAERSGDQSEIIFLGTGTSEGIPRVSCLTNPVDTCPVCSKATEPDNKNRRHNTSILIRYPGSCGHSNIVIDAGKFFYHSALRWFPHYGIRTIDAVVITHSHADAIGGLDDLRDWTNNVQACVPIYVAERDFEVFLSITMLCNGTRFFIIVKLQKH
;
A
#
# COMPACT_ATOMS: atom_id res chain seq x y z
N MET A 1 15.37 -37.62 1.48
CA MET A 1 14.01 -37.27 1.96
C MET A 1 14.06 -36.98 3.45
N ILE A 2 14.21 -35.73 3.85
CA ILE A 2 14.02 -35.30 5.24
C ILE A 2 13.19 -34.02 5.15
N ARG A 3 11.92 -34.13 5.55
CA ARG A 3 10.96 -33.03 5.55
C ARG A 3 11.19 -32.21 6.83
N HIS A 4 11.51 -30.93 6.70
CA HIS A 4 11.42 -29.99 7.82
C HIS A 4 10.07 -29.28 7.74
N ALA A 5 9.18 -29.61 8.67
CA ALA A 5 7.99 -28.84 8.96
C ALA A 5 8.33 -27.76 9.99
N PRO A 6 7.95 -26.49 9.82
CA PRO A 6 8.11 -25.50 10.88
C PRO A 6 7.02 -25.70 11.94
N ARG A 7 7.45 -25.77 13.21
CA ARG A 7 6.61 -25.77 14.41
C ARG A 7 5.78 -24.48 14.46
N ALA A 8 4.46 -24.60 14.44
CA ALA A 8 3.56 -23.52 14.83
C ALA A 8 3.72 -23.28 16.34
N SER A 9 4.05 -22.05 16.72
CA SER A 9 4.08 -21.60 18.12
C SER A 9 2.65 -21.34 18.58
N LEU A 10 2.17 -22.14 19.53
CA LEU A 10 0.86 -21.96 20.16
C LEU A 10 0.94 -20.82 21.16
N CYS A 11 0.37 -19.67 20.82
CA CYS A 11 0.23 -18.55 21.74
C CYS A 11 -0.95 -18.83 22.67
N SER A 12 -0.70 -19.27 23.90
CA SER A 12 -1.70 -19.43 24.94
C SER A 12 -1.87 -18.09 25.70
N ARG A 13 -3.10 -17.57 25.77
CA ARG A 13 -3.45 -16.46 26.66
C ARG A 13 -4.64 -16.83 27.54
N SER A 14 -4.39 -16.83 28.85
CA SER A 14 -5.39 -16.84 29.90
C SER A 14 -6.07 -15.47 30.00
N VAL A 15 -7.40 -15.46 30.15
CA VAL A 15 -8.22 -14.23 30.23
C VAL A 15 -8.48 -13.88 31.70
N SER A 16 -8.23 -12.62 32.07
CA SER A 16 -8.76 -12.02 33.31
C SER A 16 -9.41 -10.66 32.98
N SER A 17 -10.66 -10.52 33.40
CA SER A 17 -11.61 -9.45 33.03
C SER A 17 -11.28 -8.08 33.62
N SER A 18 -11.29 -7.03 32.78
CA SER A 18 -11.71 -5.68 33.17
C SER A 18 -12.06 -4.85 31.94
N ASN A 19 -13.14 -4.07 32.04
CA ASN A 19 -13.82 -3.33 30.97
C ASN A 19 -12.89 -2.37 30.20
N ILE A 20 -12.60 -2.71 28.95
CA ILE A 20 -12.17 -1.77 27.92
C ILE A 20 -13.10 -2.03 26.73
N ALA A 21 -13.75 -0.99 26.23
CA ALA A 21 -14.64 -1.07 25.09
C ALA A 21 -13.98 -1.88 23.95
N GLU A 22 -14.52 -3.05 23.66
CA GLU A 22 -14.08 -3.91 22.56
C GLU A 22 -14.31 -3.15 21.25
N ARG A 23 -13.28 -2.48 20.76
CA ARG A 23 -13.18 -2.20 19.32
C ARG A 23 -13.08 -3.56 18.66
N SER A 24 -14.08 -3.91 17.87
CA SER A 24 -14.19 -5.18 17.14
C SER A 24 -12.92 -5.47 16.35
N GLY A 25 -11.98 -6.20 16.94
CA GLY A 25 -10.73 -6.63 16.31
C GLY A 25 -10.93 -7.67 15.20
N ASP A 26 -12.19 -8.03 14.93
CA ASP A 26 -12.59 -9.12 14.05
C ASP A 26 -13.22 -8.66 12.73
N GLN A 27 -13.23 -7.35 12.44
CA GLN A 27 -13.80 -6.85 11.19
C GLN A 27 -12.73 -6.52 10.17
N SER A 28 -13.01 -6.87 8.91
CA SER A 28 -12.20 -6.45 7.78
C SER A 28 -12.44 -4.98 7.48
N GLU A 29 -11.37 -4.23 7.21
CA GLU A 29 -11.43 -2.80 6.88
C GLU A 29 -10.90 -2.56 5.47
N ILE A 30 -11.49 -1.58 4.78
CA ILE A 30 -10.97 -1.04 3.53
C ILE A 30 -10.64 0.43 3.75
N ILE A 31 -9.39 0.78 3.53
CA ILE A 31 -8.88 2.14 3.66
C ILE A 31 -8.53 2.64 2.26
N PHE A 32 -9.15 3.74 1.83
CA PHE A 32 -8.85 4.37 0.55
C PHE A 32 -7.58 5.21 0.67
N LEU A 33 -6.46 4.69 0.19
CA LEU A 33 -5.19 5.40 0.13
C LEU A 33 -5.24 6.53 -0.91
N GLY A 34 -5.99 6.33 -2.00
CA GLY A 34 -6.31 7.37 -2.97
C GLY A 34 -7.52 7.02 -3.83
N THR A 35 -8.15 8.05 -4.40
CA THR A 35 -9.42 7.99 -5.16
C THR A 35 -9.40 8.87 -6.41
N GLY A 36 -8.20 9.26 -6.83
CA GLY A 36 -7.95 10.16 -7.95
C GLY A 36 -7.66 9.43 -9.25
N THR A 37 -7.53 10.20 -10.31
CA THR A 37 -7.17 9.68 -11.64
C THR A 37 -5.67 9.32 -11.70
N SER A 38 -5.22 8.85 -12.86
CA SER A 38 -3.79 8.56 -13.10
C SER A 38 -2.87 9.74 -12.79
N GLU A 39 -3.35 10.98 -12.87
CA GLU A 39 -2.57 12.19 -12.56
C GLU A 39 -2.81 12.75 -11.15
N GLY A 40 -3.79 12.21 -10.42
CA GLY A 40 -4.24 12.80 -9.17
C GLY A 40 -4.85 14.19 -9.35
N ILE A 41 -5.21 14.81 -8.22
CA ILE A 41 -5.76 16.16 -8.12
C ILE A 41 -5.16 16.82 -6.87
N PRO A 42 -4.65 18.07 -6.96
CA PRO A 42 -4.75 18.99 -8.11
C PRO A 42 -3.83 18.66 -9.29
N ARG A 43 -4.18 19.19 -10.47
CA ARG A 43 -3.33 19.15 -11.67
C ARG A 43 -2.52 20.43 -11.79
N VAL A 44 -1.21 20.32 -11.96
CA VAL A 44 -0.31 21.48 -12.17
C VAL A 44 -0.82 22.36 -13.32
N SER A 45 -1.15 21.74 -14.46
CA SER A 45 -1.66 22.43 -15.65
C SER A 45 -2.94 23.24 -15.39
N CYS A 46 -3.78 22.84 -14.43
CA CYS A 46 -4.97 23.58 -14.07
C CYS A 46 -4.68 24.76 -13.15
N LEU A 47 -3.67 24.64 -12.27
CA LEU A 47 -3.29 25.69 -11.33
C LEU A 47 -2.44 26.78 -11.98
N THR A 48 -1.72 26.44 -13.05
CA THR A 48 -0.85 27.37 -13.79
C THR A 48 -1.51 27.93 -15.06
N ASN A 49 -2.79 27.65 -15.30
CA ASN A 49 -3.49 28.16 -16.47
C ASN A 49 -3.74 29.68 -16.29
N PRO A 50 -3.24 30.54 -17.21
CA PRO A 50 -3.33 32.00 -17.06
C PRO A 50 -4.71 32.56 -17.40
N VAL A 51 -5.59 31.78 -18.05
CA VAL A 51 -6.89 32.23 -18.55
C VAL A 51 -8.05 31.72 -17.70
N ASP A 52 -7.96 30.47 -17.23
CA ASP A 52 -9.04 29.83 -16.50
C ASP A 52 -8.54 29.12 -15.24
N THR A 53 -9.28 29.25 -14.15
CA THR A 53 -8.94 28.65 -12.85
C THR A 53 -9.90 27.51 -12.57
N CYS A 54 -9.38 26.28 -12.52
CA CYS A 54 -10.20 25.11 -12.18
C CYS A 54 -10.59 25.14 -10.68
N PRO A 55 -11.88 25.32 -10.33
CA PRO A 55 -12.30 25.47 -8.93
C PRO A 55 -12.02 24.21 -8.09
N VAL A 56 -12.03 23.03 -8.71
CA VAL A 56 -11.71 21.76 -8.03
C VAL A 56 -10.23 21.68 -7.68
N CYS A 57 -9.34 22.01 -8.63
CA CYS A 57 -7.90 21.97 -8.37
C CYS A 57 -7.50 23.06 -7.37
N SER A 58 -8.06 24.26 -7.47
CA SER A 58 -7.79 25.33 -6.51
C SER A 58 -8.17 24.92 -5.10
N LYS A 59 -9.38 24.38 -4.88
CA LYS A 59 -9.78 23.84 -3.58
C LYS A 59 -8.91 22.67 -3.11
N ALA A 60 -8.47 21.81 -4.03
CA ALA A 60 -7.59 20.69 -3.70
C ALA A 60 -6.19 21.10 -3.20
N THR A 61 -5.79 22.38 -3.38
CA THR A 61 -4.53 22.90 -2.81
C THR A 61 -4.61 23.08 -1.30
N GLU A 62 -5.80 23.33 -0.75
CA GLU A 62 -6.04 23.47 0.69
C GLU A 62 -5.68 22.16 1.42
N PRO A 63 -5.05 22.21 2.61
CA PRO A 63 -4.81 21.03 3.43
C PRO A 63 -6.10 20.28 3.74
N ASP A 64 -6.04 18.94 3.73
CA ASP A 64 -7.14 18.03 4.05
C ASP A 64 -8.43 18.16 3.22
N ASN A 65 -8.45 19.01 2.17
CA ASN A 65 -9.61 19.16 1.30
C ASN A 65 -9.91 17.85 0.55
N LYS A 66 -11.18 17.42 0.53
CA LYS A 66 -11.61 16.17 -0.12
C LYS A 66 -11.35 16.11 -1.63
N ASN A 67 -11.14 17.26 -2.27
CA ASN A 67 -10.77 17.32 -3.68
C ASN A 67 -9.30 16.95 -3.93
N ARG A 68 -8.45 16.95 -2.90
CA ARG A 68 -7.09 16.43 -2.99
C ARG A 68 -7.14 14.91 -3.06
N ARG A 69 -6.84 14.37 -4.24
CA ARG A 69 -7.02 12.95 -4.56
C ARG A 69 -5.73 12.40 -5.17
N HIS A 70 -5.07 11.50 -4.45
CA HIS A 70 -3.92 10.73 -4.94
C HIS A 70 -4.38 9.59 -5.87
N ASN A 71 -3.46 8.89 -6.54
CA ASN A 71 -3.80 7.77 -7.42
C ASN A 71 -4.67 6.73 -6.70
N THR A 72 -5.58 6.12 -7.45
CA THR A 72 -6.41 5.01 -6.95
C THR A 72 -5.53 3.96 -6.30
N SER A 73 -5.78 3.71 -5.02
CA SER A 73 -5.10 2.70 -4.22
C SER A 73 -5.93 2.45 -2.97
N ILE A 74 -5.98 1.19 -2.54
CA ILE A 74 -6.66 0.80 -1.30
C ILE A 74 -5.74 -0.06 -0.44
N LEU A 75 -5.98 -0.05 0.85
CA LEU A 75 -5.39 -0.97 1.80
C LEU A 75 -6.51 -1.77 2.47
N ILE A 76 -6.44 -3.08 2.33
CA ILE A 76 -7.35 -4.04 2.95
C ILE A 76 -6.69 -4.53 4.22
N ARG A 77 -7.37 -4.36 5.36
CA ARG A 77 -6.95 -4.93 6.64
C ARG A 77 -7.86 -6.09 6.95
N TYR A 78 -7.28 -7.27 7.03
CA TYR A 78 -8.02 -8.50 7.28
C TYR A 78 -7.59 -9.09 8.63
N PRO A 79 -8.51 -9.36 9.57
CA PRO A 79 -8.18 -9.98 10.84
C PRO A 79 -7.75 -11.43 10.64
N GLY A 80 -6.66 -11.83 11.29
CA GLY A 80 -6.13 -13.18 11.28
C GLY A 80 -5.76 -13.65 12.70
N SER A 81 -5.39 -14.92 12.81
CA SER A 81 -5.04 -15.56 14.09
C SER A 81 -3.85 -14.91 14.81
N CYS A 82 -3.02 -14.15 14.10
CA CYS A 82 -1.82 -13.49 14.63
C CYS A 82 -1.92 -11.94 14.60
N GLY A 83 -3.12 -11.38 14.41
CA GLY A 83 -3.33 -9.94 14.19
C GLY A 83 -3.85 -9.64 12.78
N HIS A 84 -3.82 -8.38 12.36
CA HIS A 84 -4.30 -7.98 11.03
C HIS A 84 -3.23 -8.16 9.96
N SER A 85 -3.64 -8.75 8.83
CA SER A 85 -2.89 -8.70 7.57
C SER A 85 -3.23 -7.42 6.82
N ASN A 86 -2.23 -6.71 6.32
CA ASN A 86 -2.36 -5.46 5.59
C ASN A 86 -1.95 -5.67 4.12
N ILE A 87 -2.94 -5.62 3.23
CA ILE A 87 -2.76 -5.85 1.79
C ILE A 87 -2.97 -4.52 1.06
N VAL A 88 -1.94 -4.03 0.39
CA VAL A 88 -2.02 -2.85 -0.47
C VAL A 88 -2.42 -3.28 -1.86
N ILE A 89 -3.38 -2.59 -2.46
CA ILE A 89 -3.72 -2.71 -3.88
C ILE A 89 -3.22 -1.44 -4.57
N ASP A 90 -2.29 -1.61 -5.50
CA ASP A 90 -1.57 -0.59 -6.24
C ASP A 90 -0.70 0.36 -5.38
N ALA A 91 0.53 0.59 -5.83
CA ALA A 91 1.50 1.51 -5.23
C ALA A 91 1.92 2.55 -6.29
N GLY A 92 0.98 3.45 -6.62
CA GLY A 92 1.18 4.53 -7.59
C GLY A 92 2.15 5.62 -7.13
N LYS A 93 2.41 6.62 -7.99
CA LYS A 93 3.35 7.74 -7.74
C LYS A 93 3.09 8.57 -6.48
N PHE A 94 1.91 8.45 -5.85
CA PHE A 94 1.57 9.15 -4.61
C PHE A 94 1.56 8.23 -3.37
N PHE A 95 2.01 6.98 -3.49
CA PHE A 95 1.97 5.99 -2.41
C PHE A 95 2.64 6.50 -1.13
N TYR A 96 3.85 7.07 -1.22
CA TYR A 96 4.53 7.66 -0.05
C TYR A 96 3.66 8.64 0.73
N HIS A 97 3.04 9.62 0.05
CA HIS A 97 2.19 10.62 0.71
C HIS A 97 0.93 10.01 1.33
N SER A 98 0.31 9.05 0.65
CA SER A 98 -0.83 8.31 1.20
C SER A 98 -0.43 7.47 2.40
N ALA A 99 0.74 6.82 2.37
CA ALA A 99 1.22 6.00 3.46
C ALA A 99 1.55 6.86 4.70
N LEU A 100 2.26 7.98 4.53
CA LEU A 100 2.52 8.94 5.61
C LEU A 100 1.25 9.41 6.31
N ARG A 101 0.17 9.61 5.56
CA ARG A 101 -1.12 10.04 6.13
C ARG A 101 -1.83 8.90 6.86
N TRP A 102 -1.98 7.76 6.20
CA TRP A 102 -2.90 6.73 6.66
C TRP A 102 -2.26 5.67 7.56
N PHE A 103 -0.99 5.31 7.35
CA PHE A 103 -0.36 4.24 8.13
C PHE A 103 -0.21 4.62 9.61
N PRO A 104 0.34 5.80 9.97
CA PRO A 104 0.37 6.24 11.36
C PRO A 104 -1.04 6.41 11.95
N HIS A 105 -1.98 6.95 11.17
CA HIS A 105 -3.36 7.21 11.62
C HIS A 105 -4.07 5.91 12.05
N TYR A 106 -3.88 4.82 11.30
CA TYR A 106 -4.51 3.52 11.58
C TYR A 106 -3.60 2.55 12.35
N GLY A 107 -2.41 2.99 12.76
CA GLY A 107 -1.43 2.14 13.45
C GLY A 107 -0.92 0.97 12.61
N ILE A 108 -0.83 1.14 11.30
CA ILE A 108 -0.33 0.13 10.36
C ILE A 108 1.19 0.21 10.31
N ARG A 109 1.85 -0.90 10.62
CA ARG A 109 3.31 -0.98 10.61
C ARG A 109 3.85 -1.80 9.45
N THR A 110 3.28 -2.97 9.19
CA THR A 110 3.76 -3.91 8.17
C THR A 110 2.88 -3.90 6.92
N ILE A 111 3.46 -4.33 5.80
CA ILE A 111 2.74 -4.61 4.54
C ILE A 111 2.93 -6.09 4.24
N ASP A 112 1.85 -6.87 4.33
CA ASP A 112 1.90 -8.32 4.17
C ASP A 112 1.85 -8.74 2.69
N ALA A 113 1.25 -7.91 1.84
CA ALA A 113 1.29 -8.06 0.40
C ALA A 113 1.01 -6.74 -0.31
N VAL A 114 1.59 -6.58 -1.50
CA VAL A 114 1.17 -5.60 -2.49
C VAL A 114 0.62 -6.35 -3.69
N VAL A 115 -0.57 -5.99 -4.17
CA VAL A 115 -1.15 -6.52 -5.40
C VAL A 115 -1.22 -5.39 -6.41
N ILE A 116 -0.66 -5.62 -7.59
CA ILE A 116 -0.63 -4.65 -8.68
C ILE A 116 -1.64 -5.07 -9.74
N THR A 117 -2.56 -4.17 -10.05
CA THR A 117 -3.67 -4.43 -10.97
C THR A 117 -3.26 -4.34 -12.44
N HIS A 118 -2.31 -3.44 -12.75
CA HIS A 118 -1.78 -3.21 -14.09
C HIS A 118 -0.44 -2.43 -14.04
N SER A 119 0.28 -2.39 -15.15
CA SER A 119 1.65 -1.84 -15.24
C SER A 119 1.77 -0.35 -15.59
N HIS A 120 0.72 0.46 -15.38
CA HIS A 120 0.83 1.91 -15.60
C HIS A 120 1.37 2.66 -14.36
N ALA A 121 1.97 3.82 -14.60
CA ALA A 121 2.64 4.62 -13.56
C ALA A 121 1.75 5.01 -12.37
N ASP A 122 0.44 5.11 -12.56
CA ASP A 122 -0.50 5.36 -11.47
C ASP A 122 -0.75 4.15 -10.56
N ALA A 123 -0.36 2.95 -10.99
CA ALA A 123 -0.40 1.74 -10.17
C ALA A 123 0.97 1.32 -9.62
N ILE A 124 2.07 1.67 -10.31
CA ILE A 124 3.42 1.19 -9.96
C ILE A 124 4.46 2.28 -9.71
N GLY A 125 4.12 3.56 -9.91
CA GLY A 125 5.08 4.66 -9.88
C GLY A 125 5.70 4.94 -8.50
N GLY A 126 5.16 4.36 -7.42
CA GLY A 126 5.64 4.52 -6.04
C GLY A 126 6.23 3.24 -5.45
N LEU A 127 6.59 2.25 -6.29
CA LEU A 127 7.19 1.01 -5.80
C LEU A 127 8.49 1.21 -5.04
N ASP A 128 9.30 2.22 -5.41
CA ASP A 128 10.55 2.53 -4.69
C ASP A 128 10.29 2.95 -3.25
N ASP A 129 9.12 3.52 -2.93
CA ASP A 129 8.77 3.93 -1.57
C ASP A 129 8.62 2.74 -0.61
N LEU A 130 8.37 1.52 -1.12
CA LEU A 130 8.33 0.28 -0.33
C LEU A 130 9.71 -0.06 0.30
N ARG A 131 10.76 0.61 -0.16
CA ARG A 131 12.10 0.60 0.41
C ARG A 131 12.13 0.94 1.89
N ASP A 132 11.27 1.85 2.35
CA ASP A 132 11.24 2.23 3.76
C ASP A 132 10.85 1.04 4.66
N TRP A 133 9.91 0.21 4.21
CA TRP A 133 9.54 -1.02 4.90
C TRP A 133 10.65 -2.06 4.88
N THR A 134 11.26 -2.28 3.71
CA THR A 134 12.31 -3.31 3.58
C THR A 134 13.62 -2.96 4.28
N ASN A 135 13.91 -1.67 4.45
CA ASN A 135 15.07 -1.22 5.22
C ASN A 135 14.82 -1.20 6.73
N ASN A 136 13.62 -0.79 7.17
CA ASN A 136 13.42 -0.34 8.55
C ASN A 136 12.35 -1.14 9.32
N VAL A 137 11.57 -2.01 8.65
CA VAL A 137 10.40 -2.65 9.27
C VAL A 137 10.38 -4.16 9.10
N GLN A 138 10.62 -4.68 7.89
CA GLN A 138 10.45 -6.08 7.55
C GLN A 138 11.48 -6.54 6.50
N ALA A 139 11.81 -7.83 6.47
CA ALA A 139 12.88 -8.33 5.59
C ALA A 139 12.51 -8.32 4.09
N CYS A 140 11.22 -8.43 3.77
CA CYS A 140 10.74 -8.39 2.39
C CYS A 140 9.28 -7.93 2.35
N VAL A 141 8.86 -7.42 1.19
CA VAL A 141 7.46 -7.15 0.87
C VAL A 141 7.12 -7.97 -0.38
N PRO A 142 6.20 -8.95 -0.31
CA PRO A 142 5.82 -9.73 -1.48
C PRO A 142 4.89 -8.91 -2.37
N ILE A 143 5.18 -8.90 -3.67
CA ILE A 143 4.40 -8.18 -4.67
C ILE A 143 3.80 -9.17 -5.66
N TYR A 144 2.49 -9.10 -5.86
CA TYR A 144 1.74 -9.95 -6.76
C TYR A 144 1.35 -9.15 -8.00
N VAL A 145 1.67 -9.70 -9.16
CA VAL A 145 1.37 -9.09 -10.47
C VAL A 145 0.74 -10.14 -11.38
N ALA A 146 -0.09 -9.68 -12.31
CA ALA A 146 -0.58 -10.53 -13.39
C ALA A 146 0.56 -10.90 -14.36
N GLU A 147 0.48 -12.08 -14.97
CA GLU A 147 1.51 -12.59 -15.88
C GLU A 147 1.80 -11.64 -17.05
N ARG A 148 0.77 -11.02 -17.62
CA ARG A 148 0.88 -10.04 -18.72
C ARG A 148 1.70 -8.79 -18.35
N ASP A 149 1.79 -8.45 -17.07
CA ASP A 149 2.43 -7.24 -16.55
C ASP A 149 3.84 -7.54 -15.96
N PHE A 150 4.23 -8.82 -15.90
CA PHE A 150 5.44 -9.27 -15.20
C PHE A 150 6.74 -8.74 -15.80
N GLU A 151 6.86 -8.72 -17.13
CA GLU A 151 8.07 -8.23 -17.83
C GLU A 151 8.33 -6.74 -17.57
N VAL A 152 7.27 -5.92 -17.60
CA VAL A 152 7.36 -4.50 -17.25
C VAL A 152 7.83 -4.35 -15.81
N PHE A 153 7.27 -5.16 -14.90
CA PHE A 153 7.62 -5.12 -13.49
C PHE A 153 9.07 -5.53 -13.22
N LEU A 154 9.57 -6.56 -13.92
CA LEU A 154 10.98 -6.97 -13.84
C LEU A 154 11.92 -5.85 -14.29
N SER A 155 11.60 -5.18 -15.40
CA SER A 155 12.43 -4.09 -15.92
C SER A 155 12.57 -2.93 -14.92
N ILE A 156 11.49 -2.61 -14.21
CA ILE A 156 11.46 -1.51 -13.22
C ILE A 156 12.16 -1.91 -11.92
N THR A 157 11.92 -3.13 -11.44
CA THR A 157 12.51 -3.63 -10.19
C THR A 157 14.02 -3.88 -10.34
N MET A 158 14.48 -4.32 -11.51
CA MET A 158 15.90 -4.50 -11.81
C MET A 158 16.70 -3.21 -11.76
N LEU A 159 16.10 -2.06 -12.10
CA LEU A 159 16.73 -0.75 -11.96
C LEU A 159 17.00 -0.38 -10.48
N CYS A 160 16.26 -0.96 -9.54
CA CYS A 160 16.41 -0.69 -8.11
C CYS A 160 17.50 -1.53 -7.41
N ASN A 161 18.13 -2.50 -8.09
CA ASN A 161 19.03 -3.50 -7.48
C ASN A 161 20.46 -3.02 -7.13
N GLY A 162 20.65 -1.72 -6.85
CA GLY A 162 21.95 -1.17 -6.45
C GLY A 162 22.40 -1.50 -5.01
N THR A 163 21.48 -1.85 -4.11
CA THR A 163 21.79 -2.07 -2.68
C THR A 163 20.74 -2.99 -2.03
N ARG A 164 21.00 -4.31 -1.95
CA ARG A 164 20.26 -5.32 -1.15
C ARG A 164 18.80 -5.00 -0.78
N PHE A 165 17.92 -4.91 -1.78
CA PHE A 165 16.47 -4.86 -1.60
C PHE A 165 15.86 -6.21 -1.95
N PHE A 166 15.10 -6.81 -1.03
CA PHE A 166 14.40 -8.07 -1.27
C PHE A 166 12.90 -7.79 -1.51
N ILE A 167 12.58 -7.39 -2.75
CA ILE A 167 11.21 -7.43 -3.26
C ILE A 167 11.00 -8.80 -3.89
N ILE A 168 10.05 -9.57 -3.38
CA ILE A 168 9.71 -10.89 -3.94
C ILE A 168 8.51 -10.70 -4.86
N VAL A 169 8.77 -10.65 -6.16
CA VAL A 169 7.70 -10.62 -7.17
C VAL A 169 7.16 -12.03 -7.38
N LYS A 170 5.86 -12.21 -7.17
CA LYS A 170 5.14 -13.47 -7.38
C LYS A 170 4.16 -13.31 -8.53
N LEU A 171 4.24 -14.23 -9.48
CA LEU A 171 3.24 -14.38 -10.53
C LEU A 171 1.95 -14.93 -9.94
N GLN A 172 0.85 -14.22 -10.13
CA GLN A 172 -0.47 -14.77 -9.82
C GLN A 172 -0.97 -15.57 -11.03
N LYS A 173 -0.90 -16.90 -10.95
CA LYS A 173 -1.50 -17.80 -11.96
C LYS A 173 -2.99 -17.97 -11.66
N HIS A 174 -3.83 -17.85 -12.69
CA HIS A 174 -5.26 -18.17 -12.62
C HIS A 174 -5.49 -19.68 -12.50
#